data_AF-A0A822CUZ0-F1
#
_entry.id   AF-A0A822CUZ0-F1
#
_cell.length_a   1.000
_cell.length_b   1.000
_cell.length_c   1.000
_cell.angle_alpha   90.00
_cell.angle_beta   90.00
_cell.angle_gamma   90.00
#
_symmetry.space_group_name_H-M   'P 1'
#
loop_
_entity.id
_entity.type
_entity.pdbx_description
1 polymer ?
#
loop_
_entity_poly.entity_id
_entity_poly.type
_entity_poly.pdbx_seq_one_letter_code
_entity_poly.pdbx_strand_id
1 'polypeptide(L)'
;QQLEINKHDSTELIFDRLLDHIQNKNEKLEIYQLLIKYKKFFDTSTPSIAKISVPPMINTASNLPIHSRVYRTDPLKQQHISTIINDMLKSGQIQKSYSSWS
;
A
#
# COMPACT_ATOMS: atom_id res chain seq x y z
N GLN A 1 20.45 -24.78 -2.49
CA GLN A 1 19.54 -24.07 -3.40
C GLN A 1 18.23 -23.85 -2.67
N GLN A 2 17.97 -22.62 -2.26
CA GLN A 2 16.74 -22.24 -1.56
C GLN A 2 15.62 -22.04 -2.58
N LEU A 3 14.46 -22.59 -2.28
CA LEU A 3 13.25 -22.54 -3.11
C LEU A 3 12.77 -21.09 -3.20
N GLU A 4 12.88 -20.51 -4.39
CA GLU A 4 12.15 -19.29 -4.76
C GLU A 4 10.66 -19.62 -4.70
N ILE A 5 9.98 -19.13 -3.66
CA ILE A 5 8.52 -19.12 -3.62
C ILE A 5 8.08 -18.14 -4.70
N ASN A 6 7.68 -18.68 -5.85
CA ASN A 6 7.08 -17.96 -6.97
C ASN A 6 5.94 -17.09 -6.44
N LYS A 7 6.18 -15.78 -6.34
CA LYS A 7 5.26 -14.77 -5.82
C LYS A 7 4.13 -14.42 -6.82
N HIS A 8 3.91 -15.27 -7.81
CA HIS A 8 3.12 -14.97 -9.02
C HIS A 8 1.62 -15.36 -8.92
N ASP A 9 1.22 -16.15 -7.91
CA ASP A 9 -0.06 -16.89 -7.93
C ASP A 9 -1.11 -16.48 -6.88
N SER A 10 -0.95 -15.39 -6.11
CA SER A 10 -1.91 -15.08 -5.03
C SER A 10 -3.25 -14.51 -5.50
N THR A 11 -3.25 -13.61 -6.49
CA THR A 11 -4.47 -12.87 -6.88
C THR A 11 -5.46 -13.72 -7.68
N GLU A 12 -4.97 -14.62 -8.53
CA GLU A 12 -5.83 -15.48 -9.36
C GLU A 12 -6.56 -16.51 -8.50
N LEU A 13 -5.86 -17.12 -7.53
CA LEU A 13 -6.48 -17.98 -6.52
C LEU A 13 -7.55 -17.24 -5.69
N ILE A 14 -7.36 -15.95 -5.44
CA ILE A 14 -8.37 -15.12 -4.76
C ILE A 14 -9.57 -14.90 -5.68
N PHE A 15 -9.35 -14.61 -6.96
CA PHE A 15 -10.45 -14.46 -7.93
C PHE A 15 -11.27 -15.74 -8.05
N ASP A 16 -10.63 -16.92 -8.12
CA ASP A 16 -11.33 -18.20 -8.16
C ASP A 16 -12.25 -18.37 -6.94
N ARG A 17 -11.72 -18.13 -5.73
CA ARG A 17 -12.51 -18.18 -4.48
C ARG A 17 -13.65 -17.17 -4.46
N LEU A 18 -13.43 -15.96 -4.97
CA LEU A 18 -14.47 -14.94 -5.03
C LEU A 18 -15.62 -15.35 -5.94
N LEU A 19 -15.36 -16.16 -6.97
CA LEU A 19 -16.37 -16.55 -7.95
C LEU A 19 -16.97 -17.94 -7.69
N ASP A 20 -16.59 -18.64 -6.63
CA ASP A 20 -17.05 -20.00 -6.34
C ASP A 20 -18.55 -20.11 -6.07
N HIS A 21 -19.18 -19.03 -5.61
CA HIS A 21 -20.61 -18.99 -5.35
C HIS A 21 -21.47 -18.86 -6.63
N ILE A 22 -20.86 -18.53 -7.78
CA ILE A 22 -21.57 -18.28 -9.04
C ILE A 22 -21.81 -19.62 -9.77
N GLN A 23 -23.07 -19.99 -9.90
CA GLN A 23 -23.49 -21.27 -10.53
C GLN A 23 -23.55 -21.19 -12.06
N ASN A 24 -23.89 -20.02 -12.61
CA ASN A 24 -23.93 -19.82 -14.05
C ASN A 24 -22.49 -19.73 -14.60
N LYS A 25 -22.10 -20.72 -15.41
CA LYS A 25 -20.75 -20.83 -15.97
C LYS A 25 -20.39 -19.66 -16.88
N ASN A 26 -21.35 -19.13 -17.64
CA ASN A 26 -21.09 -18.04 -18.58
C ASN A 26 -20.83 -16.73 -17.83
N GLU A 27 -21.67 -16.40 -16.85
CA GLU A 27 -21.47 -15.24 -15.98
C GLU A 27 -20.15 -15.35 -15.18
N LYS A 28 -19.85 -16.54 -14.64
CA LYS A 28 -18.58 -16.79 -13.93
C LYS A 28 -17.39 -16.48 -14.82
N LEU A 29 -17.41 -16.93 -16.08
CA LEU A 29 -16.34 -16.69 -17.04
C LEU A 29 -16.19 -15.21 -17.40
N GLU A 30 -17.30 -14.51 -17.65
CA GLU A 30 -17.30 -13.09 -17.99
C GLU A 30 -16.70 -12.23 -16.86
N ILE A 31 -17.12 -12.50 -15.61
CA ILE A 31 -16.60 -11.78 -14.44
C ILE A 31 -15.12 -12.11 -14.21
N TYR A 32 -14.73 -13.38 -14.35
CA TYR A 32 -13.32 -13.76 -14.23
C TYR A 32 -12.45 -13.02 -15.25
N GLN A 33 -12.87 -12.94 -16.51
CA GLN A 33 -12.16 -12.18 -17.54
C GLN A 33 -12.04 -10.69 -17.18
N LEU A 34 -13.08 -10.10 -16.58
CA LEU A 34 -13.05 -8.72 -16.10
C LEU A 34 -12.02 -8.53 -14.98
N LEU A 35 -11.99 -9.44 -14.00
CA LEU A 35 -11.05 -9.40 -12.89
C LEU A 35 -9.60 -9.55 -13.37
N ILE A 36 -9.35 -10.46 -14.32
CA ILE A 36 -8.03 -10.62 -14.94
C ILE A 36 -7.64 -9.37 -15.74
N LYS A 37 -8.56 -8.82 -16.53
CA LYS A 37 -8.33 -7.58 -17.31
C LYS A 37 -7.89 -6.41 -16.43
N TYR A 38 -8.47 -6.30 -15.22
CA TYR A 38 -8.16 -5.25 -14.26
C TYR A 38 -7.30 -5.72 -13.09
N LYS A 39 -6.62 -6.87 -13.20
CA LYS A 39 -5.81 -7.51 -12.13
C LYS A 39 -4.85 -6.53 -11.46
N LYS A 40 -4.22 -5.67 -12.26
CA LYS A 40 -3.26 -4.66 -11.79
C LYS A 40 -3.82 -3.74 -10.70
N PHE A 41 -5.12 -3.46 -10.69
CA PHE A 41 -5.74 -2.61 -9.67
C PHE A 41 -5.99 -3.35 -8.34
N PHE A 42 -6.10 -4.67 -8.40
CA PHE A 42 -6.32 -5.54 -7.23
C PHE A 42 -5.02 -6.15 -6.70
N ASP A 43 -3.91 -5.95 -7.41
CA ASP A 43 -2.61 -6.45 -6.99
C ASP A 43 -2.09 -5.62 -5.81
N THR A 44 -2.22 -6.18 -4.60
CA THR A 44 -1.71 -5.62 -3.36
C THR A 44 -0.30 -6.11 -3.02
N SER A 45 0.33 -6.90 -3.89
CA SER A 45 1.68 -7.45 -3.65
C SER A 45 2.76 -6.38 -3.62
N THR A 46 2.51 -5.23 -4.24
CA THR A 46 3.40 -4.08 -4.25
C THR A 46 2.67 -2.82 -3.78
N PRO A 47 3.28 -2.00 -2.91
CA PRO A 47 2.72 -0.70 -2.58
C PRO A 47 2.74 0.19 -3.82
N SER A 48 1.57 0.58 -4.30
CA SER A 48 1.44 1.52 -5.41
C SER A 48 1.36 2.94 -4.84
N ILE A 49 2.24 3.84 -5.29
CA ILE A 49 2.03 5.28 -5.12
C ILE A 49 1.05 5.73 -6.19
N ALA A 50 -0.15 6.12 -5.77
CA ALA A 50 -1.14 6.69 -6.67
C ALA A 50 -0.61 8.02 -7.23
N LYS A 51 -0.50 8.11 -8.56
CA LYS A 51 -0.20 9.36 -9.25
C LYS A 51 -1.51 10.14 -9.41
N ILE A 52 -1.68 11.16 -8.58
CA ILE A 52 -2.79 12.11 -8.66
C ILE A 52 -2.38 13.30 -9.53
N SER A 53 -3.29 13.78 -10.37
CA SER A 53 -3.05 14.93 -11.27
C SER A 53 -2.95 16.25 -10.51
N VAL A 54 -3.65 16.36 -9.39
CA VAL A 54 -3.65 17.54 -8.53
C VAL A 54 -3.12 17.13 -7.16
N PRO A 55 -1.98 17.68 -6.70
CA PRO A 55 -1.46 17.40 -5.38
C PRO A 55 -2.38 18.01 -4.30
N PRO A 56 -2.60 17.31 -3.17
CA PRO A 56 -3.40 17.86 -2.08
C PRO A 56 -2.70 19.07 -1.48
N MET A 57 -3.43 20.15 -1.27
CA MET A 57 -2.94 21.35 -0.60
C MET A 57 -3.55 21.43 0.81
N ILE A 58 -2.70 21.54 1.82
CA ILE A 58 -3.12 21.74 3.21
C ILE A 58 -3.09 23.24 3.50
N ASN A 59 -4.25 23.82 3.82
CA ASN A 59 -4.35 25.22 4.21
C ASN A 59 -4.11 25.38 5.72
N THR A 60 -2.97 25.96 6.09
CA THR A 60 -2.61 26.21 7.50
C THR A 60 -3.17 27.53 8.06
N ALA A 61 -3.90 28.30 7.25
CA ALA A 61 -4.35 29.66 7.57
C ALA A 61 -3.19 30.52 8.13
N SER A 62 -3.41 31.22 9.24
CA SER A 62 -2.41 32.06 9.91
C SER A 62 -1.68 31.36 11.06
N ASN A 63 -1.77 30.02 11.17
CA ASN A 63 -1.15 29.29 12.26
C ASN A 63 0.38 29.22 12.10
N LEU A 64 1.10 29.48 13.18
CA LEU A 64 2.55 29.33 13.22
C LEU A 64 2.95 27.86 13.33
N PRO A 65 4.13 27.47 12.80
CA PRO A 65 4.66 26.12 12.98
C PRO A 65 4.79 25.74 14.45
N ILE A 66 4.30 24.55 14.79
CA ILE A 66 4.46 23.96 16.11
C ILE A 66 5.61 22.96 16.04
N HIS A 67 6.53 23.05 17.00
CA HIS A 67 7.61 22.10 17.21
C HIS A 67 7.46 21.44 18.58
N SER A 68 7.31 20.13 18.57
CA SER A 68 7.17 19.24 19.70
C SER A 68 8.33 18.23 19.70
N ARG A 69 8.58 17.61 20.85
CA ARG A 69 9.56 16.52 20.94
C ARG A 69 8.86 15.20 20.65
N VAL A 70 9.54 14.32 19.93
CA VAL A 70 9.08 12.95 19.70
C VAL A 70 8.85 12.25 21.04
N TYR A 71 7.76 11.51 21.14
CA TYR A 71 7.44 10.71 22.34
C TYR A 71 8.53 9.66 22.62
N ARG A 72 8.76 9.38 23.91
CA ARG A 72 9.64 8.30 24.32
C ARG A 72 8.98 6.95 24.00
N THR A 73 9.73 6.07 23.36
CA THR A 73 9.30 4.73 22.97
C THR A 73 10.23 3.69 23.58
N ASP A 74 9.69 2.50 23.80
CA ASP A 74 10.47 1.32 24.21
C ASP A 74 11.39 0.87 23.04
N PRO A 75 12.60 0.34 23.31
CA PRO A 75 13.52 -0.11 22.27
C PRO A 75 12.92 -1.08 21.25
N LEU A 76 12.08 -2.04 21.67
CA LEU A 76 11.45 -3.00 20.76
C LEU A 76 10.44 -2.31 19.83
N LYS A 77 9.69 -1.33 20.36
CA LYS A 77 8.77 -0.52 19.55
C LYS A 77 9.55 0.37 18.58
N GLN A 78 10.69 0.93 19.01
CA GLN A 78 11.52 1.76 18.16
C GLN A 78 12.10 0.99 16.97
N GLN A 79 12.46 -0.29 17.16
CA GLN A 79 12.88 -1.16 16.06
C GLN A 79 11.75 -1.37 15.05
N HIS A 80 10.54 -1.66 15.53
CA HIS A 80 9.38 -1.85 14.65
C HIS A 80 9.03 -0.58 13.85
N ILE A 81 9.03 0.58 14.52
CA ILE A 81 8.85 1.89 13.88
C ILE A 81 9.92 2.10 12.79
N SER A 82 11.18 1.77 13.08
CA SER A 82 12.28 1.93 12.13
C SER A 82 12.10 1.04 10.88
N THR A 83 11.61 -0.19 11.04
CA THR A 83 11.29 -1.07 9.92
C THR A 83 10.23 -0.45 9.02
N ILE A 84 9.12 0.03 9.60
CA ILE A 84 8.04 0.69 8.84
C ILE A 84 8.56 1.93 8.12
N ILE A 85 9.33 2.79 8.79
CA ILE A 85 9.93 3.99 8.18
C ILE A 85 10.81 3.60 6.99
N ASN A 86 11.64 2.57 7.11
CA ASN A 86 12.50 2.11 6.02
C ASN A 86 11.70 1.61 4.83
N ASP A 87 10.60 0.89 5.04
CA ASP A 87 9.73 0.41 3.98
C ASP A 87 9.01 1.57 3.27
N MET A 88 8.56 2.57 4.02
CA MET A 88 7.96 3.79 3.46
C MET A 88 8.96 4.66 2.70
N LEU A 89 10.21 4.74 3.16
CA LEU A 89 11.31 5.43 2.45
C LEU A 89 11.65 4.71 1.14
N LYS A 90 11.82 3.38 1.17
CA LYS A 90 12.12 2.57 -0.02
C LYS A 90 11.01 2.64 -1.07
N SER A 91 9.76 2.66 -0.63
CA SER A 91 8.60 2.78 -1.54
C SER A 91 8.39 4.21 -2.04
N GLY A 92 9.02 5.23 -1.44
CA GLY A 92 8.90 6.63 -1.84
C GLY A 92 7.68 7.36 -1.27
N GLN A 93 7.01 6.78 -0.26
CA GLN A 93 5.83 7.38 0.37
C GLN A 93 6.18 8.56 1.29
N ILE A 94 7.38 8.53 1.89
CA ILE A 94 7.93 9.61 2.73
C ILE A 94 9.34 9.95 2.27
N GLN A 95 9.81 11.13 2.66
CA GLN A 95 11.18 11.58 2.42
C GLN A 95 11.71 12.35 3.62
N LYS A 96 13.05 12.45 3.72
CA LYS A 96 13.68 13.32 4.71
C LYS A 96 13.30 14.77 4.43
N SER A 97 12.94 15.50 5.48
CA SER A 97 12.63 16.93 5.41
C SER A 97 13.32 17.70 6.52
N TYR A 98 13.36 19.02 6.35
CA TYR A 98 13.85 20.00 7.34
C TYR A 98 12.70 20.93 7.74
N SER A 99 11.52 20.36 7.96
CA SER A 99 10.29 21.10 8.27
C SER A 99 10.40 21.85 9.59
N SER A 100 9.85 23.06 9.65
CA SER A 100 9.65 23.80 10.90
C SER A 100 8.49 23.26 11.75
N TRP A 101 7.70 22.34 11.20
CA TRP A 101 6.63 21.60 11.88
C TRP A 101 7.16 20.20 12.28
N SER A 102 7.20 19.88 13.57
CA SER A 102 7.61 18.56 14.08
C SER A 102 7.14 18.27 15.51
#